data_AF-A0A0V8RU23-F1
#
_entry.id   AF-A0A0V8RU23-F1
#
_cell.length_a   1.000
_cell.length_b   1.000
_cell.length_c   1.000
_cell.angle_alpha   90.00
_cell.angle_beta   90.00
_cell.angle_gamma   90.00
#
_symmetry.space_group_name_H-M   'P 1'
#
loop_
_entity.id
_entity.type
_entity.pdbx_description
1 polymer ?
#
loop_
_entity_poly.entity_id
_entity_poly.type
_entity_poly.pdbx_seq_one_letter_code
_entity_poly.pdbx_strand_id
1 'polypeptide(L)'
;MCGIAGVASLDERPVSSRLVVEALEAMRERGTEHGAGYAAYSPEPRGLVRVRVFTRVGVDEEAEERLLGPLAVSGPRRLVDLGHGVAVDEWLLADYPPAEVLGGLWVLQASRYLEVWKSIGWPGEVASAYRLGGREARAWIGHTRYPTNSPGFQPWLAHPFSMGETVIVHNGDLSSYGSNRRLVQYRLGLKKFTGNDSEVIAYLIEMLFRDGYTAADVAEVLSGARGPRWARLDGPHAVIYIHGEARGPVFGAFVDQHHLRPLYVTVTEDRVYVASEAAAVKAMNPAARPRMLRGGGYVVVYPDGEVEARGLAGGKPLPEPPRPPAWAVDASRMSRVELNQALAAMLERAGYAAAYNLAGHRYVANGLGPGRLELWGIVGNASLNLVRGLDARIYGDAQEDLGDSMEGSRVVVYGSVGDTAGQAMRSGELHVLGDAGNRLGVQMKGGVIVVRGDVGDYLGEFMAGGTIVVLGRAGRYIASGMVGGRIYIRGRVPLSHIGKAPPRSQVERYIRAMAERGEISREQMSRALQSQTVDELQEALGEKFERLAKLWGVLHVGYPHAEYRYLRGDEVEELGKILRSHVDATGVALDVEELLTHKYTVINAARVGH
;
A
#
# COMPACT_ATOMS: atom_id res chain seq x y z
N MET A 1 -9.66 7.40 3.72
CA MET A 1 -8.96 6.98 2.48
C MET A 1 -9.66 5.74 1.97
N CYS A 2 -9.94 5.61 0.67
CA CYS A 2 -10.66 4.46 0.12
C CYS A 2 -10.08 3.09 0.53
N GLY A 3 -10.92 2.06 0.50
CA GLY A 3 -10.51 0.66 0.66
C GLY A 3 -10.72 -0.13 -0.62
N ILE A 4 -9.74 -0.93 -1.00
CA ILE A 4 -9.80 -1.83 -2.17
C ILE A 4 -9.49 -3.26 -1.76
N ALA A 5 -10.21 -4.22 -2.34
CA ALA A 5 -10.00 -5.65 -2.14
C ALA A 5 -10.14 -6.40 -3.46
N GLY A 6 -9.50 -7.56 -3.55
CA GLY A 6 -9.65 -8.47 -4.67
C GLY A 6 -9.20 -9.89 -4.33
N VAL A 7 -9.74 -10.84 -5.08
CA VAL A 7 -9.40 -12.26 -4.97
C VAL A 7 -9.42 -12.88 -6.37
N ALA A 8 -8.43 -13.73 -6.66
CA ALA A 8 -8.32 -14.47 -7.91
C ALA A 8 -8.01 -15.95 -7.64
N SER A 9 -8.61 -16.84 -8.43
CA SER A 9 -8.31 -18.28 -8.43
C SER A 9 -7.06 -18.58 -9.25
N LEU A 10 -6.27 -19.53 -8.77
CA LEU A 10 -5.08 -20.11 -9.40
C LEU A 10 -5.35 -21.49 -10.01
N ASP A 11 -6.49 -22.11 -9.69
CA ASP A 11 -6.87 -23.47 -10.10
C ASP A 11 -8.14 -23.50 -10.96
N GLU A 12 -8.50 -22.36 -11.53
CA GLU A 12 -9.71 -22.09 -12.32
C GLU A 12 -11.05 -22.23 -11.58
N ARG A 13 -11.05 -22.70 -10.33
CA ARG A 13 -12.28 -22.86 -9.55
C ARG A 13 -12.88 -21.50 -9.22
N PRO A 14 -14.20 -21.34 -9.37
CA PRO A 14 -14.83 -20.06 -9.15
C PRO A 14 -14.79 -19.69 -7.66
N VAL A 15 -14.64 -18.40 -7.40
CA VAL A 15 -14.58 -17.82 -6.07
C VAL A 15 -15.90 -17.10 -5.79
N SER A 16 -16.44 -17.30 -4.58
CA SER A 16 -17.65 -16.61 -4.15
C SER A 16 -17.40 -15.12 -3.94
N SER A 17 -18.34 -14.31 -4.39
CA SER A 17 -18.40 -12.86 -4.13
C SER A 17 -18.41 -12.51 -2.64
N ARG A 18 -18.84 -13.43 -1.75
CA ARG A 18 -18.89 -13.20 -0.30
C ARG A 18 -17.54 -12.78 0.26
N LEU A 19 -16.45 -13.34 -0.25
CA LEU A 19 -15.11 -13.01 0.22
C LEU A 19 -14.80 -11.51 0.02
N VAL A 20 -15.04 -10.98 -1.18
CA VAL A 20 -14.76 -9.55 -1.43
C VAL A 20 -15.73 -8.65 -0.66
N VAL A 21 -16.97 -9.07 -0.42
CA VAL A 21 -17.93 -8.34 0.42
C VAL A 21 -17.46 -8.28 1.87
N GLU A 22 -17.08 -9.42 2.45
CA GLU A 22 -16.55 -9.52 3.81
C GLU A 22 -15.27 -8.71 3.98
N ALA A 23 -14.39 -8.73 2.97
CA ALA A 23 -13.19 -7.89 2.95
C ALA A 23 -13.51 -6.40 3.02
N LEU A 24 -14.46 -5.92 2.20
CA LEU A 24 -14.85 -4.51 2.20
C LEU A 24 -15.57 -4.11 3.49
N GLU A 25 -16.39 -4.99 4.07
CA GLU A 25 -17.03 -4.76 5.38
C GLU A 25 -16.00 -4.66 6.51
N ALA A 26 -15.00 -5.54 6.53
CA ALA A 26 -13.93 -5.51 7.53
C ALA A 26 -13.15 -4.19 7.51
N MET A 27 -13.07 -3.51 6.36
CA MET A 27 -12.42 -2.20 6.23
C MET A 27 -13.40 -1.07 5.85
N ARG A 28 -14.69 -1.20 6.17
CA ARG A 28 -15.72 -0.22 5.79
C ARG A 28 -15.37 1.21 6.21
N GLU A 29 -14.68 1.36 7.34
CA GLU A 29 -14.27 2.65 7.91
C GLU A 29 -13.21 3.40 7.09
N ARG A 30 -12.59 2.72 6.11
CA ARG A 30 -11.80 3.39 5.07
C ARG A 30 -12.68 4.30 4.21
N GLY A 31 -13.88 3.82 3.90
CA GLY A 31 -14.88 4.53 3.11
C GLY A 31 -15.95 5.24 3.95
N THR A 32 -17.01 5.60 3.26
CA THR A 32 -18.21 6.27 3.76
C THR A 32 -19.41 5.70 3.00
N GLU A 33 -20.63 6.09 3.37
CA GLU A 33 -21.86 5.76 2.63
C GLU A 33 -21.91 6.35 1.21
N HIS A 34 -20.94 7.17 0.80
CA HIS A 34 -20.88 7.83 -0.51
C HIS A 34 -20.43 6.93 -1.68
N GLY A 35 -20.36 5.62 -1.44
CA GLY A 35 -20.44 4.62 -2.49
C GLY A 35 -19.52 3.42 -2.31
N ALA A 36 -20.00 2.30 -2.84
CA ALA A 36 -19.27 1.07 -2.94
C ALA A 36 -19.56 0.40 -4.28
N GLY A 37 -18.70 -0.55 -4.64
CA GLY A 37 -18.94 -1.33 -5.83
C GLY A 37 -18.01 -2.52 -5.96
N TYR A 38 -18.35 -3.37 -6.90
CA TYR A 38 -17.78 -4.68 -7.15
C TYR A 38 -17.66 -4.88 -8.65
N ALA A 39 -16.67 -5.66 -9.07
CA ALA A 39 -16.59 -6.17 -10.42
C ALA A 39 -16.04 -7.60 -10.43
N ALA A 40 -16.39 -8.34 -11.47
CA ALA A 40 -15.96 -9.72 -11.62
C ALA A 40 -15.65 -10.07 -13.07
N TYR A 41 -14.80 -11.08 -13.24
CA TYR A 41 -14.68 -11.80 -14.51
C TYR A 41 -15.91 -12.70 -14.71
N SER A 42 -16.81 -12.26 -15.60
CA SER A 42 -18.08 -12.89 -15.92
C SER A 42 -18.27 -12.88 -17.45
N PRO A 43 -17.61 -13.79 -18.19
CA PRO A 43 -17.71 -13.88 -19.63
C PRO A 43 -19.15 -14.09 -20.11
N GLU A 44 -19.53 -13.41 -21.19
CA GLU A 44 -20.80 -13.66 -21.88
C GLU A 44 -20.68 -14.96 -22.72
N PRO A 45 -21.50 -15.99 -22.47
CA PRO A 45 -21.44 -17.27 -23.19
C PRO A 45 -21.45 -17.21 -24.73
N ARG A 46 -22.11 -16.21 -25.31
CA ARG A 46 -22.26 -15.95 -26.76
C ARG A 46 -21.15 -15.06 -27.32
N GLY A 47 -20.19 -14.63 -26.49
CA GLY A 47 -19.10 -13.74 -26.88
C GLY A 47 -19.55 -12.30 -27.19
N LEU A 48 -20.78 -11.94 -26.79
CA LEU A 48 -21.37 -10.64 -27.05
C LEU A 48 -20.80 -9.59 -26.09
N VAL A 49 -20.73 -8.34 -26.56
CA VAL A 49 -20.38 -7.21 -25.71
C VAL A 49 -21.58 -6.89 -24.83
N ARG A 50 -21.41 -7.01 -23.51
CA ARG A 50 -22.39 -6.58 -22.51
C ARG A 50 -22.21 -5.09 -22.26
N VAL A 51 -23.27 -4.31 -22.44
CA VAL A 51 -23.31 -2.89 -22.05
C VAL A 51 -24.20 -2.69 -20.84
N ARG A 52 -23.70 -1.96 -19.84
CA ARG A 52 -24.47 -1.56 -18.64
C ARG A 52 -24.52 -0.04 -18.58
N VAL A 53 -25.71 0.50 -18.36
CA VAL A 53 -25.97 1.94 -18.28
C VAL A 53 -26.65 2.32 -16.98
N PHE A 54 -26.47 3.56 -16.55
CA PHE A 54 -27.22 4.21 -15.49
C PHE A 54 -28.15 5.26 -16.08
N THR A 55 -29.31 5.51 -15.47
CA THR A 55 -30.26 6.55 -15.88
C THR A 55 -30.99 7.13 -14.68
N ARG A 56 -31.41 8.39 -14.79
CA ARG A 56 -32.23 9.07 -13.78
C ARG A 56 -33.73 9.00 -14.08
N VAL A 57 -34.10 8.66 -15.30
CA VAL A 57 -35.49 8.48 -15.73
C VAL A 57 -35.83 7.00 -15.78
N GLY A 58 -37.02 6.64 -15.31
CA GLY A 58 -37.57 5.31 -15.54
C GLY A 58 -37.58 5.03 -17.04
N VAL A 59 -37.13 3.86 -17.43
CA VAL A 59 -37.07 3.44 -18.83
C VAL A 59 -38.32 2.62 -19.08
N ASP A 60 -39.19 3.04 -20.00
CA ASP A 60 -40.21 2.19 -20.60
C ASP A 60 -39.66 1.58 -21.91
N GLU A 61 -40.39 0.64 -22.52
CA GLU A 61 -39.94 -0.04 -23.75
C GLU A 61 -39.68 0.96 -24.90
N GLU A 62 -40.42 2.06 -24.95
CA GLU A 62 -40.28 3.10 -25.98
C GLU A 62 -39.04 3.98 -25.75
N ALA A 63 -38.74 4.32 -24.49
CA ALA A 63 -37.49 4.98 -24.10
C ALA A 63 -36.28 4.06 -24.33
N GLU A 64 -36.39 2.76 -24.05
CA GLU A 64 -35.35 1.77 -24.33
C GLU A 64 -35.02 1.73 -25.83
N GLU A 65 -36.02 1.63 -26.70
CA GLU A 65 -35.84 1.61 -28.15
C GLU A 65 -35.28 2.94 -28.68
N ARG A 66 -35.72 4.08 -28.13
CA ARG A 66 -35.18 5.40 -28.49
C ARG A 66 -33.72 5.60 -28.05
N LEU A 67 -33.35 5.07 -26.89
CA LEU A 67 -32.04 5.25 -26.28
C LEU A 67 -31.01 4.25 -26.77
N LEU A 68 -31.42 3.02 -27.07
CA LEU A 68 -30.57 1.96 -27.60
C LEU A 68 -30.64 1.84 -29.13
N GLY A 69 -31.63 2.44 -29.81
CA GLY A 69 -31.75 2.44 -31.27
C GLY A 69 -30.49 2.89 -32.04
N PRO A 70 -29.68 3.86 -31.56
CA PRO A 70 -28.39 4.20 -32.17
C PRO A 70 -27.30 3.13 -32.00
N LEU A 71 -27.45 2.22 -31.03
CA LEU A 71 -26.60 1.07 -30.80
C LEU A 71 -27.26 -0.11 -31.52
N ALA A 72 -27.00 -0.33 -32.82
CA ALA A 72 -27.68 -1.37 -33.59
C ALA A 72 -27.66 -2.74 -32.84
N VAL A 73 -28.82 -3.16 -32.30
CA VAL A 73 -28.97 -4.41 -31.53
C VAL A 73 -29.55 -5.48 -32.45
N SER A 74 -28.83 -6.57 -32.67
CA SER A 74 -29.40 -7.82 -33.21
C SER A 74 -29.53 -8.86 -32.09
N GLY A 75 -30.73 -9.05 -31.56
CA GLY A 75 -30.99 -10.04 -30.51
C GLY A 75 -32.35 -9.88 -29.82
N PRO A 76 -32.89 -10.93 -29.16
CA PRO A 76 -34.23 -10.91 -28.58
C PRO A 76 -34.34 -9.89 -27.46
N ARG A 77 -35.41 -9.07 -27.53
CA ARG A 77 -35.65 -7.88 -26.69
C ARG A 77 -36.35 -8.22 -25.37
N ARG A 78 -35.80 -7.70 -24.27
CA ARG A 78 -36.48 -7.32 -23.01
C ARG A 78 -35.41 -6.73 -22.10
N LEU A 79 -35.52 -5.48 -21.62
CA LEU A 79 -35.38 -5.19 -20.19
C LEU A 79 -35.70 -3.72 -19.80
N VAL A 80 -36.42 -3.57 -18.69
CA VAL A 80 -36.50 -2.37 -17.84
C VAL A 80 -35.88 -2.75 -16.49
N ASP A 81 -35.06 -1.86 -15.91
CA ASP A 81 -34.04 -2.11 -14.86
C ASP A 81 -32.86 -2.95 -15.35
N LEU A 82 -31.97 -2.37 -16.17
CA LEU A 82 -30.99 -3.08 -17.02
C LEU A 82 -29.84 -3.78 -16.25
N GLY A 83 -30.17 -4.75 -15.41
CA GLY A 83 -29.27 -5.74 -14.82
C GLY A 83 -28.96 -6.94 -15.72
N HIS A 84 -29.28 -6.87 -17.02
CA HIS A 84 -28.98 -7.89 -18.02
C HIS A 84 -28.42 -7.20 -19.27
N GLY A 85 -27.38 -7.79 -19.87
CA GLY A 85 -26.60 -7.19 -20.95
C GLY A 85 -27.39 -6.99 -22.24
N VAL A 86 -27.22 -5.83 -22.86
CA VAL A 86 -27.57 -5.62 -24.27
C VAL A 86 -26.37 -6.01 -25.11
N ALA A 87 -26.58 -6.91 -26.08
CA ALA A 87 -25.55 -7.32 -27.03
C ALA A 87 -25.43 -6.30 -28.16
N VAL A 88 -24.21 -5.81 -28.38
CA VAL A 88 -23.89 -4.79 -29.40
C VAL A 88 -22.70 -5.23 -30.24
N ASP A 89 -22.55 -4.66 -31.44
CA ASP A 89 -21.42 -4.92 -32.35
C ASP A 89 -20.06 -4.51 -31.74
N GLU A 90 -18.97 -5.15 -32.20
CA GLU A 90 -17.61 -5.04 -31.63
C GLU A 90 -17.02 -3.62 -31.58
N TRP A 91 -17.49 -2.69 -32.43
CA TRP A 91 -16.98 -1.32 -32.46
C TRP A 91 -17.19 -0.57 -31.12
N LEU A 92 -18.16 -1.00 -30.29
CA LEU A 92 -18.43 -0.35 -29.01
C LEU A 92 -17.30 -0.51 -27.98
N LEU A 93 -16.45 -1.53 -28.09
CA LEU A 93 -15.32 -1.76 -27.18
C LEU A 93 -14.18 -0.73 -27.36
N ALA A 94 -14.10 -0.07 -28.52
CA ALA A 94 -13.02 0.85 -28.83
C ALA A 94 -13.35 2.30 -28.50
N ASP A 95 -14.61 2.71 -28.68
CA ASP A 95 -14.96 4.13 -28.83
C ASP A 95 -15.83 4.71 -27.70
N TYR A 96 -16.36 3.89 -26.77
CA TYR A 96 -17.29 4.38 -25.75
C TYR A 96 -16.68 4.65 -24.37
N PRO A 97 -16.77 5.89 -23.85
CA PRO A 97 -16.33 6.21 -22.50
C PRO A 97 -17.31 5.72 -21.43
N PRO A 98 -16.84 5.26 -20.26
CA PRO A 98 -17.65 4.87 -19.09
C PRO A 98 -18.36 6.05 -18.40
N ALA A 99 -18.55 7.17 -19.09
CA ALA A 99 -19.24 8.35 -18.61
C ALA A 99 -19.88 9.19 -19.71
N GLU A 100 -19.96 8.68 -20.94
CA GLU A 100 -20.67 9.39 -21.99
C GLU A 100 -22.17 9.36 -21.72
N VAL A 101 -22.80 10.53 -21.87
CA VAL A 101 -24.23 10.70 -21.72
C VAL A 101 -24.89 10.52 -23.08
N LEU A 102 -25.55 9.40 -23.31
CA LEU A 102 -26.35 9.15 -24.50
C LEU A 102 -27.81 9.35 -24.21
N GLY A 103 -28.35 10.49 -24.65
CA GLY A 103 -29.76 10.79 -24.45
C GLY A 103 -30.19 10.78 -22.97
N GLY A 104 -29.28 10.98 -22.03
CA GLY A 104 -29.53 10.89 -20.58
C GLY A 104 -29.13 9.56 -19.93
N LEU A 105 -28.52 8.62 -20.67
CA LEU A 105 -27.92 7.39 -20.15
C LEU A 105 -26.42 7.56 -19.90
N TRP A 106 -25.91 7.10 -18.77
CA TRP A 106 -24.48 7.03 -18.48
C TRP A 106 -23.98 5.60 -18.67
N VAL A 107 -23.13 5.35 -19.66
CA VAL A 107 -22.51 4.03 -19.84
C VAL A 107 -21.59 3.75 -18.66
N LEU A 108 -21.80 2.66 -17.93
CA LEU A 108 -20.95 2.27 -16.79
C LEU A 108 -19.87 1.27 -17.21
N GLN A 109 -20.18 0.40 -18.18
CA GLN A 109 -19.35 -0.72 -18.60
C GLN A 109 -19.77 -1.20 -20.01
N ALA A 110 -18.79 -1.57 -20.83
CA ALA A 110 -18.95 -2.26 -22.11
C ALA A 110 -17.81 -3.29 -22.27
N SER A 111 -18.10 -4.59 -22.19
CA SER A 111 -17.10 -5.66 -22.11
C SER A 111 -17.71 -7.02 -22.48
N ARG A 112 -16.91 -7.94 -23.03
CA ARG A 112 -17.29 -9.34 -23.23
C ARG A 112 -17.08 -10.20 -21.98
N TYR A 113 -16.21 -9.74 -21.09
CA TYR A 113 -15.66 -10.56 -20.00
C TYR A 113 -15.99 -10.07 -18.60
N LEU A 114 -16.50 -8.85 -18.45
CA LEU A 114 -16.60 -8.19 -17.15
C LEU A 114 -18.03 -7.81 -16.80
N GLU A 115 -18.32 -7.81 -15.49
CA GLU A 115 -19.54 -7.21 -14.94
C GLU A 115 -19.19 -6.24 -13.81
N VAL A 116 -19.85 -5.08 -13.77
CA VAL A 116 -19.65 -4.03 -12.77
C VAL A 116 -20.97 -3.73 -12.05
N TRP A 117 -20.91 -3.68 -10.72
CA TRP A 117 -22.01 -3.29 -9.84
C TRP A 117 -21.55 -2.19 -8.91
N LYS A 118 -22.19 -1.02 -8.93
CA LYS A 118 -21.78 0.10 -8.08
C LYS A 118 -22.94 1.04 -7.80
N SER A 119 -22.98 1.56 -6.57
CA SER A 119 -24.01 2.50 -6.12
C SER A 119 -23.52 3.36 -4.96
N ILE A 120 -24.38 4.28 -4.52
CA ILE A 120 -24.27 4.95 -3.22
C ILE A 120 -24.76 3.98 -2.14
N GLY A 121 -24.09 3.96 -0.98
CA GLY A 121 -24.35 3.06 0.13
C GLY A 121 -23.08 2.39 0.66
N TRP A 122 -23.23 1.70 1.80
CA TRP A 122 -22.18 0.87 2.39
C TRP A 122 -21.96 -0.43 1.57
N PRO A 123 -20.79 -1.08 1.67
CA PRO A 123 -20.46 -2.25 0.88
C PRO A 123 -21.52 -3.36 0.91
N GLY A 124 -22.03 -3.72 2.09
CA GLY A 124 -23.03 -4.75 2.29
C GLY A 124 -24.41 -4.37 1.77
N GLU A 125 -24.78 -3.08 1.85
CA GLU A 125 -26.03 -2.56 1.29
C GLU A 125 -26.02 -2.65 -0.24
N VAL A 126 -24.92 -2.21 -0.87
CA VAL A 126 -24.74 -2.29 -2.32
C VAL A 126 -24.71 -3.75 -2.78
N ALA A 127 -23.99 -4.62 -2.07
CA ALA A 127 -23.95 -6.05 -2.37
C ALA A 127 -25.33 -6.70 -2.27
N SER A 128 -26.13 -6.33 -1.27
CA SER A 128 -27.50 -6.82 -1.08
C SER A 128 -28.44 -6.33 -2.17
N ALA A 129 -28.35 -5.05 -2.54
CA ALA A 129 -29.16 -4.44 -3.60
C ALA A 129 -28.96 -5.17 -4.95
N TYR A 130 -27.70 -5.54 -5.27
CA TYR A 130 -27.37 -6.31 -6.47
C TYR A 130 -27.44 -7.84 -6.30
N ARG A 131 -27.89 -8.32 -5.15
CA ARG A 131 -27.98 -9.75 -4.80
C ARG A 131 -26.68 -10.52 -5.08
N LEU A 132 -25.55 -9.96 -4.65
CA LEU A 132 -24.24 -10.53 -4.94
C LEU A 132 -23.97 -11.81 -4.15
N GLY A 133 -24.58 -12.01 -2.98
CA GLY A 133 -24.23 -13.03 -1.96
C GLY A 133 -24.27 -14.53 -2.33
N GLY A 134 -24.35 -14.87 -3.61
CA GLY A 134 -24.22 -16.24 -4.13
C GLY A 134 -23.62 -16.31 -5.53
N ARG A 135 -23.05 -15.21 -6.04
CA ARG A 135 -22.38 -15.18 -7.34
C ARG A 135 -20.97 -15.73 -7.21
N GLU A 136 -20.51 -16.38 -8.26
CA GLU A 136 -19.16 -16.92 -8.35
C GLU A 136 -18.48 -16.47 -9.65
N ALA A 137 -17.17 -16.28 -9.59
CA ALA A 137 -16.34 -15.92 -10.73
C ALA A 137 -14.87 -16.23 -10.43
N ARG A 138 -14.03 -16.38 -11.46
CA ARG A 138 -12.60 -16.68 -11.31
C ARG A 138 -11.79 -15.53 -10.67
N ALA A 139 -12.29 -14.30 -10.78
CA ALA A 139 -11.68 -13.12 -10.16
C ALA A 139 -12.75 -12.10 -9.75
N TRP A 140 -12.55 -11.48 -8.59
CA TRP A 140 -13.38 -10.41 -8.05
C TRP A 140 -12.51 -9.24 -7.59
N ILE A 141 -13.01 -8.02 -7.77
CA ILE A 141 -12.49 -6.81 -7.14
C ILE A 141 -13.63 -5.99 -6.53
N GLY A 142 -13.31 -5.21 -5.50
CA GLY A 142 -14.27 -4.38 -4.79
C GLY A 142 -13.64 -3.12 -4.23
N HIS A 143 -14.48 -2.10 -4.02
CA HIS A 143 -14.07 -0.81 -3.51
C HIS A 143 -15.10 -0.19 -2.55
N THR A 144 -14.63 0.41 -1.47
CA THR A 144 -15.40 1.30 -0.58
C THR A 144 -14.83 2.73 -0.62
N ARG A 145 -15.69 3.73 -0.83
CA ARG A 145 -15.28 5.09 -1.22
C ARG A 145 -15.24 6.07 -0.07
N TYR A 146 -14.14 6.82 0.00
CA TYR A 146 -14.03 8.07 0.75
C TYR A 146 -13.93 9.23 -0.25
N PRO A 147 -14.96 10.09 -0.40
CA PRO A 147 -14.90 11.20 -1.34
C PRO A 147 -13.77 12.18 -0.98
N THR A 148 -12.87 12.44 -1.93
CA THR A 148 -11.81 13.46 -1.79
C THR A 148 -12.07 14.62 -2.73
N ASN A 149 -12.00 14.39 -4.04
CA ASN A 149 -12.02 15.43 -5.07
C ASN A 149 -13.25 15.37 -6.01
N SER A 150 -14.06 14.32 -5.93
CA SER A 150 -15.25 14.12 -6.77
C SER A 150 -16.53 14.07 -5.95
N PRO A 151 -17.67 14.57 -6.49
CA PRO A 151 -18.93 14.61 -5.75
C PRO A 151 -19.37 13.23 -5.21
N GLY A 152 -19.78 13.18 -3.94
CA GLY A 152 -20.12 11.95 -3.20
C GLY A 152 -21.51 11.36 -3.48
N PHE A 153 -22.31 12.00 -4.35
CA PHE A 153 -23.76 11.80 -4.35
C PHE A 153 -24.32 11.14 -5.62
N GLN A 154 -23.48 10.70 -6.57
CA GLN A 154 -23.93 10.03 -7.80
C GLN A 154 -23.28 8.64 -7.97
N PRO A 155 -24.07 7.58 -8.26
CA PRO A 155 -23.59 6.22 -8.42
C PRO A 155 -22.47 6.03 -9.46
N TRP A 156 -22.53 6.73 -10.60
CA TRP A 156 -21.53 6.55 -11.66
C TRP A 156 -20.14 7.05 -11.29
N LEU A 157 -20.04 7.95 -10.29
CA LEU A 157 -18.77 8.44 -9.74
C LEU A 157 -18.13 7.46 -8.74
N ALA A 158 -18.88 6.43 -8.30
CA ALA A 158 -18.33 5.36 -7.51
C ALA A 158 -17.42 4.46 -8.37
N HIS A 159 -16.54 3.75 -7.69
CA HIS A 159 -15.73 2.67 -8.28
C HIS A 159 -16.53 1.37 -8.26
N PRO A 160 -16.17 0.36 -9.06
CA PRO A 160 -15.06 0.30 -10.03
C PRO A 160 -15.25 1.17 -11.29
N PHE A 161 -14.15 1.43 -12.00
CA PHE A 161 -14.15 2.01 -13.34
C PHE A 161 -13.68 0.98 -14.35
N SER A 162 -14.34 0.92 -15.50
CA SER A 162 -14.00 -0.02 -16.57
C SER A 162 -13.81 0.68 -17.91
N MET A 163 -12.88 0.19 -18.72
CA MET A 163 -12.69 0.56 -20.11
C MET A 163 -12.36 -0.70 -20.91
N GLY A 164 -13.13 -0.97 -21.97
CA GLY A 164 -12.97 -2.18 -22.78
C GLY A 164 -13.02 -3.44 -21.92
N GLU A 165 -11.98 -4.26 -22.02
CA GLU A 165 -11.88 -5.50 -21.25
C GLU A 165 -11.14 -5.31 -19.92
N THR A 166 -10.95 -4.07 -19.47
CA THR A 166 -10.27 -3.74 -18.22
C THR A 166 -11.25 -3.14 -17.20
N VAL A 167 -11.17 -3.58 -15.95
CA VAL A 167 -11.84 -2.94 -14.80
C VAL A 167 -10.89 -2.79 -13.63
N ILE A 168 -10.97 -1.65 -12.94
CA ILE A 168 -10.02 -1.27 -11.89
C ILE A 168 -10.70 -0.71 -10.65
N VAL A 169 -10.06 -0.94 -9.51
CA VAL A 169 -10.27 -0.24 -8.25
C VAL A 169 -8.95 0.37 -7.79
N HIS A 170 -9.01 1.54 -7.17
CA HIS A 170 -7.84 2.32 -6.82
C HIS A 170 -8.03 3.01 -5.46
N ASN A 171 -6.96 3.07 -4.69
CA ASN A 171 -6.85 3.90 -3.50
C ASN A 171 -5.63 4.80 -3.66
N GLY A 172 -5.85 6.12 -3.78
CA GLY A 172 -4.79 7.06 -4.11
C GLY A 172 -5.31 8.40 -4.62
N ASP A 173 -4.38 9.25 -5.03
CA ASP A 173 -4.64 10.55 -5.66
C ASP A 173 -3.48 10.84 -6.65
N LEU A 174 -3.77 10.90 -7.94
CA LEU A 174 -2.74 11.04 -8.97
C LEU A 174 -2.36 12.50 -9.21
N SER A 175 -1.15 12.86 -8.80
CA SER A 175 -0.55 14.15 -9.16
C SER A 175 -0.33 14.32 -10.67
N SER A 176 -0.18 13.21 -11.42
CA SER A 176 -0.03 13.22 -12.89
C SER A 176 -1.36 13.25 -13.66
N TYR A 177 -2.51 13.24 -12.97
CA TYR A 177 -3.84 13.10 -13.57
C TYR A 177 -4.05 13.97 -14.82
N GLY A 178 -3.74 15.27 -14.75
CA GLY A 178 -3.94 16.20 -15.86
C GLY A 178 -3.12 15.84 -17.11
N SER A 179 -1.90 15.35 -16.92
CA SER A 179 -1.01 14.93 -18.01
C SER A 179 -1.47 13.62 -18.63
N ASN A 180 -1.79 12.61 -17.80
CA ASN A 180 -2.27 11.32 -18.27
C ASN A 180 -3.63 11.48 -18.99
N ARG A 181 -4.57 12.25 -18.42
CA ARG A 181 -5.86 12.53 -19.05
C ARG A 181 -5.69 13.18 -20.42
N ARG A 182 -4.84 14.20 -20.54
CA ARG A 182 -4.60 14.88 -21.84
C ARG A 182 -4.04 13.93 -22.89
N LEU A 183 -3.15 13.01 -22.49
CA LEU A 183 -2.62 12.00 -23.40
C LEU A 183 -3.72 11.06 -23.89
N VAL A 184 -4.56 10.55 -22.99
CA VAL A 184 -5.68 9.66 -23.36
C VAL A 184 -6.65 10.41 -24.28
N GLN A 185 -7.00 11.67 -23.96
CA GLN A 185 -7.82 12.53 -24.82
C GLN A 185 -7.23 12.69 -26.22
N TYR A 186 -5.92 12.92 -26.30
CA TYR A 186 -5.24 13.10 -27.58
C TYR A 186 -5.17 11.80 -28.40
N ARG A 187 -4.78 10.67 -27.77
CA ARG A 187 -4.65 9.38 -28.46
C ARG A 187 -5.98 8.80 -28.91
N LEU A 188 -7.05 8.99 -28.13
CA LEU A 188 -8.36 8.36 -28.37
C LEU A 188 -9.43 9.34 -28.86
N GLY A 189 -9.10 10.62 -29.05
CA GLY A 189 -10.06 11.64 -29.49
C GLY A 189 -11.16 11.97 -28.47
N LEU A 190 -10.98 11.60 -27.20
CA LEU A 190 -12.00 11.76 -26.15
C LEU A 190 -12.16 13.22 -25.71
N LYS A 191 -13.42 13.66 -25.59
CA LYS A 191 -13.75 15.05 -25.22
C LYS A 191 -14.11 15.23 -23.74
N LYS A 192 -14.62 14.20 -23.06
CA LYS A 192 -15.15 14.27 -21.69
C LYS A 192 -14.60 13.14 -20.82
N PHE A 193 -14.44 13.44 -19.54
CA PHE A 193 -14.00 12.53 -18.47
C PHE A 193 -14.82 12.84 -17.21
N THR A 194 -14.99 11.86 -16.34
CA THR A 194 -15.66 12.01 -15.04
C THR A 194 -14.94 12.93 -14.06
N GLY A 195 -13.64 13.12 -14.23
CA GLY A 195 -12.81 13.77 -13.22
C GLY A 195 -12.10 12.80 -12.28
N ASN A 196 -12.25 11.48 -12.47
CA ASN A 196 -11.70 10.48 -11.56
C ASN A 196 -10.40 9.87 -12.10
N ASP A 197 -9.38 9.79 -11.24
CA ASP A 197 -8.08 9.16 -11.57
C ASP A 197 -8.25 7.74 -12.10
N SER A 198 -9.19 7.00 -11.52
CA SER A 198 -9.42 5.59 -11.84
C SER A 198 -9.89 5.35 -13.26
N GLU A 199 -10.63 6.29 -13.83
CA GLU A 199 -11.02 6.26 -15.23
C GLU A 199 -9.78 6.33 -16.13
N VAL A 200 -8.87 7.26 -15.84
CA VAL A 200 -7.62 7.43 -16.60
C VAL A 200 -6.72 6.21 -16.47
N ILE A 201 -6.64 5.60 -15.27
CA ILE A 201 -5.87 4.37 -15.05
C ILE A 201 -6.44 3.23 -15.89
N ALA A 202 -7.76 3.03 -15.93
CA ALA A 202 -8.40 1.99 -16.73
C ALA A 202 -8.06 2.14 -18.23
N TYR A 203 -8.07 3.37 -18.76
CA TYR A 203 -7.65 3.66 -20.13
C TYR A 203 -6.18 3.32 -20.38
N LEU A 204 -5.28 3.70 -19.48
CA LEU A 204 -3.85 3.44 -19.66
C LEU A 204 -3.54 1.94 -19.64
N ILE A 205 -4.17 1.17 -18.75
CA ILE A 205 -4.03 -0.29 -18.73
C ILE A 205 -4.52 -0.90 -20.04
N GLU A 206 -5.72 -0.53 -20.50
CA GLU A 206 -6.29 -1.03 -21.76
C GLU A 206 -5.39 -0.70 -22.96
N MET A 207 -4.86 0.53 -23.02
CA MET A 207 -3.93 0.96 -24.07
C MET A 207 -2.63 0.16 -24.05
N LEU A 208 -2.06 -0.11 -22.87
CA LEU A 208 -0.83 -0.90 -22.75
C LEU A 208 -1.06 -2.35 -23.20
N PHE A 209 -2.16 -2.99 -22.79
CA PHE A 209 -2.50 -4.33 -23.28
C PHE A 209 -2.68 -4.36 -24.81
N ARG A 210 -3.37 -3.37 -25.38
CA ARG A 210 -3.52 -3.24 -26.85
C ARG A 210 -2.19 -3.01 -27.58
N ASP A 211 -1.25 -2.29 -26.94
CA ASP A 211 0.11 -2.08 -27.44
C ASP A 211 1.01 -3.33 -27.25
N GLY A 212 0.48 -4.44 -26.70
CA GLY A 212 1.17 -5.74 -26.58
C GLY A 212 2.01 -5.90 -25.32
N TYR A 213 1.84 -5.04 -24.31
CA TYR A 213 2.56 -5.15 -23.03
C TYR A 213 2.00 -6.32 -22.21
N THR A 214 2.89 -7.04 -21.50
CA THR A 214 2.47 -8.07 -20.55
C THR A 214 1.85 -7.42 -19.30
N ALA A 215 1.13 -8.20 -18.51
CA ALA A 215 0.54 -7.72 -17.26
C ALA A 215 1.60 -7.24 -16.25
N ALA A 216 2.76 -7.90 -16.20
CA ALA A 216 3.90 -7.43 -15.43
C ALA A 216 4.42 -6.09 -15.95
N ASP A 217 4.61 -5.94 -17.27
CA ASP A 217 5.04 -4.67 -17.84
C ASP A 217 4.05 -3.54 -17.53
N VAL A 218 2.73 -3.81 -17.59
CA VAL A 218 1.69 -2.84 -17.21
C VAL A 218 1.92 -2.34 -15.79
N ALA A 219 2.12 -3.24 -14.83
CA ALA A 219 2.40 -2.87 -13.44
C ALA A 219 3.73 -2.10 -13.31
N GLU A 220 4.79 -2.49 -13.99
CA GLU A 220 6.09 -1.81 -13.95
C GLU A 220 6.03 -0.39 -14.54
N VAL A 221 5.29 -0.21 -15.63
CA VAL A 221 5.12 1.06 -16.33
C VAL A 221 4.30 2.03 -15.50
N LEU A 222 3.13 1.60 -15.05
CA LEU A 222 2.21 2.45 -14.30
C LEU A 222 2.77 2.84 -12.94
N SER A 223 3.41 1.90 -12.23
CA SER A 223 4.12 2.19 -10.97
C SER A 223 5.37 3.06 -11.16
N GLY A 224 5.80 3.30 -12.40
CA GLY A 224 6.98 4.12 -12.71
C GLY A 224 8.32 3.44 -12.42
N ALA A 225 8.34 2.11 -12.29
CA ALA A 225 9.55 1.33 -12.07
C ALA A 225 10.40 1.24 -13.35
N ARG A 226 9.76 1.00 -14.50
CA ARG A 226 10.41 0.81 -15.80
C ARG A 226 9.44 1.12 -16.94
N GLY A 227 9.97 1.47 -18.11
CA GLY A 227 9.20 1.53 -19.36
C GLY A 227 8.76 2.94 -19.76
N PRO A 228 7.79 3.08 -20.69
CA PRO A 228 7.46 4.36 -21.29
C PRO A 228 6.91 5.38 -20.28
N ARG A 229 7.54 6.54 -20.22
CA ARG A 229 7.13 7.66 -19.35
C ARG A 229 5.72 8.19 -19.62
N TRP A 230 5.15 7.94 -20.80
CA TRP A 230 3.83 8.48 -21.17
C TRP A 230 2.68 7.84 -20.37
N ALA A 231 2.84 6.59 -19.95
CA ALA A 231 1.82 5.86 -19.20
C ALA A 231 2.03 5.91 -17.68
N ARG A 232 3.20 6.35 -17.21
CA ARG A 232 3.53 6.38 -15.79
C ARG A 232 2.53 7.19 -14.98
N LEU A 233 2.22 6.69 -13.79
CA LEU A 233 1.43 7.38 -12.77
C LEU A 233 2.37 8.03 -11.75
N ASP A 234 2.18 9.32 -11.46
CA ASP A 234 2.86 10.00 -10.36
C ASP A 234 1.86 10.37 -9.27
N GLY A 235 2.22 10.11 -8.02
CA GLY A 235 1.38 10.35 -6.85
C GLY A 235 1.09 9.05 -6.10
N PRO A 236 0.52 9.15 -4.89
CA PRO A 236 0.14 8.00 -4.08
C PRO A 236 -0.90 7.13 -4.79
N HIS A 237 -0.62 5.84 -4.99
CA HIS A 237 -1.59 4.92 -5.58
C HIS A 237 -1.34 3.45 -5.19
N ALA A 238 -2.44 2.75 -4.92
CA ALA A 238 -2.55 1.30 -4.93
C ALA A 238 -3.70 0.93 -5.86
N VAL A 239 -3.47 -0.01 -6.78
CA VAL A 239 -4.43 -0.39 -7.83
C VAL A 239 -4.62 -1.90 -7.80
N ILE A 240 -5.85 -2.35 -7.98
CA ILE A 240 -6.19 -3.73 -8.32
C ILE A 240 -7.03 -3.69 -9.60
N TYR A 241 -6.72 -4.54 -10.57
CA TYR A 241 -7.44 -4.62 -11.83
C TYR A 241 -7.72 -6.06 -12.26
N ILE A 242 -8.74 -6.21 -13.10
CA ILE A 242 -8.99 -7.40 -13.91
C ILE A 242 -8.95 -6.96 -15.37
N HIS A 243 -8.16 -7.66 -16.18
CA HIS A 243 -8.25 -7.63 -17.64
C HIS A 243 -8.84 -8.95 -18.12
N GLY A 244 -9.93 -8.88 -18.87
CA GLY A 244 -10.66 -10.05 -19.32
C GLY A 244 -10.13 -10.58 -20.65
N GLU A 245 -9.84 -11.88 -20.71
CA GLU A 245 -9.50 -12.57 -21.95
C GLU A 245 -10.37 -13.80 -22.14
N ALA A 246 -10.40 -14.33 -23.37
CA ALA A 246 -11.13 -15.56 -23.69
C ALA A 246 -10.63 -16.78 -22.90
N ARG A 247 -9.33 -16.81 -22.57
CA ARG A 247 -8.71 -17.92 -21.82
C ARG A 247 -8.93 -17.81 -20.30
N GLY A 248 -9.31 -16.65 -19.81
CA GLY A 248 -9.48 -16.37 -18.38
C GLY A 248 -9.14 -14.93 -18.03
N PRO A 249 -9.29 -14.54 -16.76
CA PRO A 249 -8.89 -13.22 -16.30
C PRO A 249 -7.37 -13.14 -16.11
N VAL A 250 -6.80 -12.01 -16.49
CA VAL A 250 -5.56 -11.49 -15.90
C VAL A 250 -5.95 -10.65 -14.68
N PHE A 251 -5.49 -11.03 -13.50
CA PHE A 251 -5.70 -10.24 -12.28
C PHE A 251 -4.37 -9.59 -11.88
N GLY A 252 -4.35 -8.27 -11.72
CA GLY A 252 -3.13 -7.56 -11.34
C GLY A 252 -3.36 -6.61 -10.19
N ALA A 253 -2.33 -6.44 -9.36
CA ALA A 253 -2.32 -5.46 -8.30
C ALA A 253 -0.93 -4.86 -8.13
N PHE A 254 -0.83 -3.54 -7.97
CA PHE A 254 0.44 -2.84 -7.85
C PHE A 254 0.35 -1.58 -7.00
N VAL A 255 1.51 -1.11 -6.55
CA VAL A 255 1.63 0.10 -5.72
C VAL A 255 2.66 1.08 -6.27
N ASP A 256 2.53 2.35 -5.89
CA ASP A 256 3.47 3.41 -6.24
C ASP A 256 4.89 3.17 -5.70
N GLN A 257 5.91 3.83 -6.27
CA GLN A 257 7.32 3.67 -5.87
C GLN A 257 7.59 3.96 -4.40
N HIS A 258 6.80 4.82 -3.78
CA HIS A 258 6.98 5.25 -2.40
C HIS A 258 6.00 4.55 -1.45
N HIS A 259 5.14 3.66 -1.99
CA HIS A 259 4.12 2.91 -1.28
C HIS A 259 3.38 3.77 -0.26
N LEU A 260 2.79 4.88 -0.75
CA LEU A 260 2.04 5.84 0.07
C LEU A 260 0.62 5.36 0.37
N ARG A 261 0.22 4.22 -0.21
CA ARG A 261 -1.08 3.58 -0.07
C ARG A 261 -0.84 2.09 0.20
N PRO A 262 -1.32 1.56 1.34
CA PRO A 262 -1.02 0.19 1.73
C PRO A 262 -1.73 -0.82 0.82
N LEU A 263 -1.04 -1.92 0.53
CA LEU A 263 -1.59 -3.07 -0.15
C LEU A 263 -0.98 -4.36 0.39
N TYR A 264 -1.83 -5.22 0.96
CA TYR A 264 -1.46 -6.52 1.53
C TYR A 264 -1.86 -7.63 0.59
N VAL A 265 -0.99 -8.64 0.45
CA VAL A 265 -1.14 -9.77 -0.45
C VAL A 265 -0.90 -11.07 0.30
N THR A 266 -1.73 -12.07 0.04
CA THR A 266 -1.44 -13.48 0.37
C THR A 266 -1.58 -14.32 -0.88
N VAL A 267 -0.56 -15.10 -1.19
CA VAL A 267 -0.60 -16.14 -2.23
C VAL A 267 -0.70 -17.48 -1.50
N THR A 268 -1.73 -18.25 -1.84
CA THR A 268 -1.97 -19.61 -1.37
C THR A 268 -1.84 -20.59 -2.54
N GLU A 269 -2.06 -21.89 -2.31
CA GLU A 269 -1.98 -22.89 -3.37
C GLU A 269 -3.06 -22.71 -4.44
N ASP A 270 -4.26 -22.26 -4.05
CA ASP A 270 -5.42 -22.16 -4.95
C ASP A 270 -5.82 -20.72 -5.28
N ARG A 271 -5.35 -19.72 -4.53
CA ARG A 271 -5.83 -18.33 -4.65
C ARG A 271 -4.80 -17.27 -4.32
N VAL A 272 -5.02 -16.07 -4.85
CA VAL A 272 -4.39 -14.82 -4.43
C VAL A 272 -5.43 -13.90 -3.81
N TYR A 273 -5.11 -13.34 -2.64
CA TYR A 273 -5.92 -12.39 -1.91
C TYR A 273 -5.17 -11.07 -1.81
N VAL A 274 -5.83 -9.97 -2.13
CA VAL A 274 -5.26 -8.61 -2.07
C VAL A 274 -6.23 -7.67 -1.38
N ALA A 275 -5.76 -6.87 -0.43
CA ALA A 275 -6.58 -5.81 0.15
C ALA A 275 -5.76 -4.64 0.70
N SER A 276 -6.38 -3.48 0.89
CA SER A 276 -5.74 -2.32 1.53
C SER A 276 -5.33 -2.57 2.98
N GLU A 277 -5.90 -3.60 3.62
CA GLU A 277 -5.71 -3.89 5.03
C GLU A 277 -5.52 -5.38 5.28
N ALA A 278 -4.59 -5.74 6.17
CA ALA A 278 -4.33 -7.14 6.53
C ALA A 278 -5.59 -7.81 7.12
N ALA A 279 -6.40 -7.07 7.87
CA ALA A 279 -7.67 -7.55 8.42
C ALA A 279 -8.66 -7.96 7.33
N ALA A 280 -8.74 -7.21 6.23
CA ALA A 280 -9.60 -7.54 5.09
C ALA A 280 -9.13 -8.81 4.36
N VAL A 281 -7.82 -9.06 4.29
CA VAL A 281 -7.29 -10.33 3.79
C VAL A 281 -7.68 -11.50 4.70
N LYS A 282 -7.57 -11.32 6.03
CA LYS A 282 -7.99 -12.36 7.00
C LYS A 282 -9.50 -12.58 7.05
N ALA A 283 -10.30 -11.57 6.74
CA ALA A 283 -11.74 -11.73 6.57
C ALA A 283 -12.06 -12.69 5.41
N MET A 284 -11.32 -12.62 4.30
CA MET A 284 -11.46 -13.57 3.20
C MET A 284 -10.91 -14.96 3.51
N ASN A 285 -9.81 -15.02 4.25
CA ASN A 285 -9.17 -16.27 4.63
C ASN A 285 -8.52 -16.14 6.02
N PRO A 286 -9.14 -16.68 7.09
CA PRO A 286 -8.62 -16.57 8.45
C PRO A 286 -7.21 -17.15 8.66
N ALA A 287 -6.82 -18.12 7.83
CA ALA A 287 -5.49 -18.74 7.87
C ALA A 287 -4.43 -17.96 7.07
N ALA A 288 -4.84 -16.92 6.33
CA ALA A 288 -3.92 -16.11 5.54
C ALA A 288 -2.86 -15.43 6.43
N ARG A 289 -1.68 -15.27 5.85
CA ARG A 289 -0.57 -14.50 6.41
C ARG A 289 -0.31 -13.32 5.48
N PRO A 290 -1.04 -12.20 5.64
CA PRO A 290 -0.95 -11.06 4.75
C PRO A 290 0.45 -10.47 4.79
N ARG A 291 1.03 -10.22 3.60
CA ARG A 291 2.32 -9.56 3.46
C ARG A 291 2.12 -8.24 2.72
N MET A 292 2.74 -7.18 3.22
CA MET A 292 2.65 -5.88 2.57
C MET A 292 3.55 -5.83 1.33
N LEU A 293 3.04 -5.28 0.22
CA LEU A 293 3.84 -5.02 -0.97
C LEU A 293 4.82 -3.89 -0.70
N ARG A 294 6.05 -4.03 -1.21
CA ARG A 294 7.05 -2.94 -1.20
C ARG A 294 6.76 -1.90 -2.27
N GLY A 295 7.36 -0.72 -2.13
CA GLY A 295 7.31 0.35 -3.15
C GLY A 295 7.66 -0.14 -4.55
N GLY A 296 6.78 0.15 -5.51
CA GLY A 296 6.87 -0.34 -6.89
C GLY A 296 6.61 -1.84 -7.06
N GLY A 297 6.17 -2.52 -6.00
CA GLY A 297 5.83 -3.94 -6.04
C GLY A 297 4.52 -4.21 -6.77
N TYR A 298 4.39 -5.45 -7.24
CA TYR A 298 3.18 -5.93 -7.89
C TYR A 298 2.96 -7.43 -7.64
N VAL A 299 1.73 -7.87 -7.86
CA VAL A 299 1.35 -9.28 -8.02
C VAL A 299 0.43 -9.38 -9.23
N VAL A 300 0.69 -10.34 -10.10
CA VAL A 300 -0.09 -10.64 -11.30
C VAL A 300 -0.42 -12.13 -11.29
N VAL A 301 -1.66 -12.45 -11.63
CA VAL A 301 -2.16 -13.79 -11.88
C VAL A 301 -2.57 -13.88 -13.34
N TYR A 302 -1.99 -14.82 -14.07
CA TYR A 302 -2.28 -15.07 -15.47
C TYR A 302 -3.46 -16.04 -15.65
N PRO A 303 -4.06 -16.13 -16.86
CA PRO A 303 -5.24 -16.97 -17.08
C PRO A 303 -5.07 -18.47 -16.79
N ASP A 304 -3.84 -18.96 -16.80
CA ASP A 304 -3.47 -20.35 -16.47
C ASP A 304 -3.16 -20.57 -14.98
N GLY A 305 -3.27 -19.53 -14.15
CA GLY A 305 -2.97 -19.57 -12.72
C GLY A 305 -1.51 -19.30 -12.37
N GLU A 306 -0.63 -19.02 -13.34
CA GLU A 306 0.73 -18.60 -13.03
C GLU A 306 0.72 -17.27 -12.24
N VAL A 307 1.56 -17.18 -11.21
CA VAL A 307 1.69 -15.98 -10.38
C VAL A 307 3.07 -15.38 -10.57
N GLU A 308 3.10 -14.13 -11.00
CA GLU A 308 4.31 -13.31 -11.03
C GLU A 308 4.20 -12.20 -10.00
N ALA A 309 5.23 -12.03 -9.17
CA ALA A 309 5.21 -11.00 -8.16
C ALA A 309 6.59 -10.39 -7.92
N ARG A 310 6.60 -9.09 -7.66
CA ARG A 310 7.78 -8.31 -7.29
C ARG A 310 7.49 -7.52 -6.03
N GLY A 311 8.47 -7.46 -5.13
CA GLY A 311 8.31 -6.69 -3.89
C GLY A 311 7.46 -7.38 -2.82
N LEU A 312 7.14 -8.67 -2.97
CA LEU A 312 6.71 -9.53 -1.88
C LEU A 312 7.96 -10.05 -1.15
N ALA A 313 8.29 -9.47 0.00
CA ALA A 313 9.42 -9.95 0.79
C ALA A 313 9.09 -11.32 1.43
N GLY A 314 10.13 -12.15 1.61
CA GLY A 314 10.04 -13.31 2.49
C GLY A 314 10.08 -12.85 3.94
N GLY A 315 9.14 -13.34 4.76
CA GLY A 315 9.13 -13.10 6.21
C GLY A 315 9.92 -14.18 6.94
N LYS A 316 10.59 -13.80 8.03
CA LYS A 316 11.18 -14.79 8.96
C LYS A 316 10.06 -15.58 9.65
N PRO A 317 10.29 -16.85 10.02
CA PRO A 317 9.34 -17.59 10.86
C PRO A 317 9.06 -16.80 12.13
N LEU A 318 7.78 -16.51 12.36
CA LEU A 318 7.30 -15.87 13.56
C LEU A 318 6.97 -16.95 14.60
N PRO A 319 7.23 -16.70 15.89
CA PRO A 319 6.85 -17.64 16.95
C PRO A 319 5.33 -17.83 16.98
N GLU A 320 4.90 -19.02 17.42
CA GLU A 320 3.49 -19.27 17.63
C GLU A 320 3.00 -18.47 18.85
N PRO A 321 1.91 -17.71 18.72
CA PRO A 321 1.40 -16.94 19.85
C PRO A 321 0.85 -17.87 20.94
N PRO A 322 1.00 -17.51 22.23
CA PRO A 322 0.34 -18.22 23.31
C PRO A 322 -1.19 -18.13 23.15
N ARG A 323 -1.93 -19.03 23.79
CA ARG A 323 -3.39 -18.96 23.81
C ARG A 323 -3.87 -17.74 24.62
N PRO A 324 -4.92 -17.03 24.17
CA PRO A 324 -5.56 -16.01 24.99
C PRO A 324 -6.06 -16.59 26.32
N PRO A 325 -5.98 -15.84 27.43
CA PRO A 325 -6.56 -16.27 28.69
C PRO A 325 -8.09 -16.31 28.59
N ALA A 326 -8.74 -17.21 29.34
CA ALA A 326 -10.18 -17.42 29.28
C ALA A 326 -11.03 -16.19 29.66
N TRP A 327 -10.45 -15.22 30.38
CA TRP A 327 -11.11 -13.97 30.77
C TRP A 327 -10.89 -12.83 29.76
N ALA A 328 -10.07 -13.02 28.72
CA ALA A 328 -9.86 -12.02 27.69
C ALA A 328 -11.18 -11.71 26.98
N VAL A 329 -11.35 -10.45 26.57
CA VAL A 329 -12.54 -10.00 25.87
C VAL A 329 -12.50 -10.44 24.41
N ASP A 330 -13.59 -11.03 23.91
CA ASP A 330 -13.73 -11.35 22.48
C ASP A 330 -14.09 -10.09 21.69
N ALA A 331 -13.17 -9.62 20.86
CA ALA A 331 -13.37 -8.41 20.06
C ALA A 331 -14.21 -8.65 18.79
N SER A 332 -14.54 -9.90 18.43
CA SER A 332 -15.16 -10.23 17.12
C SER A 332 -16.49 -9.54 16.83
N ARG A 333 -17.22 -9.12 17.87
CA ARG A 333 -18.52 -8.43 17.75
C ARG A 333 -18.52 -7.03 18.36
N MET A 334 -17.35 -6.50 18.68
CA MET A 334 -17.23 -5.20 19.31
C MET A 334 -16.94 -4.13 18.27
N SER A 335 -17.53 -2.96 18.43
CA SER A 335 -17.02 -1.76 17.79
C SER A 335 -15.69 -1.35 18.43
N ARG A 336 -14.91 -0.53 17.72
CA ARG A 336 -13.69 0.08 18.27
C ARG A 336 -13.94 0.87 19.55
N VAL A 337 -15.13 1.44 19.72
CA VAL A 337 -15.49 2.24 20.90
C VAL A 337 -15.72 1.32 22.10
N GLU A 338 -16.54 0.29 21.93
CA GLU A 338 -16.84 -0.68 22.99
C GLU A 338 -15.58 -1.43 23.43
N LEU A 339 -14.73 -1.83 22.48
CA LEU A 339 -13.46 -2.50 22.78
C LEU A 339 -12.55 -1.61 23.63
N ASN A 340 -12.39 -0.34 23.26
CA ASN A 340 -11.58 0.60 24.01
C ASN A 340 -12.13 0.86 25.42
N GLN A 341 -13.44 1.02 25.57
CA GLN A 341 -14.08 1.19 26.87
C GLN A 341 -13.87 -0.03 27.78
N ALA A 342 -14.01 -1.24 27.22
CA ALA A 342 -13.77 -2.47 27.96
C ALA A 342 -12.31 -2.59 28.42
N LEU A 343 -11.35 -2.35 27.52
CA LEU A 343 -9.91 -2.40 27.84
C LEU A 343 -9.52 -1.36 28.90
N ALA A 344 -10.03 -0.13 28.79
CA ALA A 344 -9.79 0.92 29.77
C ALA A 344 -10.31 0.54 31.16
N ALA A 345 -11.55 0.04 31.25
CA ALA A 345 -12.16 -0.39 32.51
C ALA A 345 -11.41 -1.57 33.15
N MET A 346 -10.89 -2.50 32.34
CA MET A 346 -10.06 -3.61 32.84
C MET A 346 -8.73 -3.11 33.42
N LEU A 347 -8.04 -2.22 32.71
CA LEU A 347 -6.80 -1.62 33.18
C LEU A 347 -7.01 -0.81 34.47
N GLU A 348 -8.05 0.02 34.53
CA GLU A 348 -8.34 0.83 35.71
C GLU A 348 -8.64 -0.03 36.94
N ARG A 349 -9.41 -1.12 36.77
CA ARG A 349 -9.80 -2.00 37.87
C ARG A 349 -8.67 -2.89 38.37
N ALA A 350 -7.84 -3.41 37.47
CA ALA A 350 -6.96 -4.54 37.77
C ALA A 350 -5.49 -4.34 37.36
N GLY A 351 -5.17 -3.26 36.64
CA GLY A 351 -3.83 -3.03 36.09
C GLY A 351 -3.47 -3.97 34.93
N TYR A 352 -4.39 -4.82 34.48
CA TYR A 352 -4.20 -5.69 33.32
C TYR A 352 -5.47 -5.78 32.46
N ALA A 353 -5.30 -5.88 31.15
CA ALA A 353 -6.38 -6.03 30.18
C ALA A 353 -5.95 -6.97 29.04
N ALA A 354 -6.92 -7.68 28.48
CA ALA A 354 -6.68 -8.57 27.35
C ALA A 354 -7.88 -8.63 26.42
N ALA A 355 -7.61 -8.69 25.11
CA ALA A 355 -8.63 -8.94 24.10
C ALA A 355 -8.09 -9.83 22.98
N TYR A 356 -8.95 -10.66 22.40
CA TYR A 356 -8.62 -11.55 21.29
C TYR A 356 -9.59 -11.40 20.13
N ASN A 357 -9.28 -12.02 18.99
CA ASN A 357 -10.01 -11.84 17.73
C ASN A 357 -10.04 -10.39 17.24
N LEU A 358 -8.97 -9.62 17.49
CA LEU A 358 -8.85 -8.30 16.88
C LEU A 358 -8.70 -8.47 15.37
N ALA A 359 -9.50 -7.72 14.62
CA ALA A 359 -9.56 -7.79 13.16
C ALA A 359 -9.53 -6.38 12.54
N GLY A 360 -8.51 -5.59 12.90
CA GLY A 360 -8.33 -4.23 12.35
C GLY A 360 -9.09 -3.14 13.10
N HIS A 361 -9.51 -3.39 14.36
CA HIS A 361 -10.09 -2.35 15.22
C HIS A 361 -9.12 -1.16 15.34
N ARG A 362 -9.57 0.02 14.91
CA ARG A 362 -8.77 1.25 14.90
C ARG A 362 -8.71 1.89 16.28
N TYR A 363 -7.65 2.66 16.54
CA TYR A 363 -7.50 3.46 17.77
C TYR A 363 -7.51 2.63 19.06
N VAL A 364 -7.07 1.38 19.01
CA VAL A 364 -7.08 0.50 20.18
C VAL A 364 -6.06 0.98 21.19
N ALA A 365 -6.52 1.15 22.42
CA ALA A 365 -5.74 1.53 23.60
C ALA A 365 -5.04 2.89 23.52
N ASN A 366 -5.56 3.84 22.72
CA ASN A 366 -5.00 5.18 22.66
C ASN A 366 -5.16 5.93 23.99
N GLY A 367 -4.08 6.58 24.43
CA GLY A 367 -4.05 7.38 25.65
C GLY A 367 -4.19 6.58 26.96
N LEU A 368 -4.17 5.24 26.91
CA LEU A 368 -4.23 4.43 28.12
C LEU A 368 -2.93 4.58 28.94
N GLY A 369 -3.11 4.56 30.26
CA GLY A 369 -2.05 4.72 31.25
C GLY A 369 -1.33 3.41 31.60
N PRO A 370 -0.57 3.39 32.71
CA PRO A 370 0.23 2.23 33.11
C PRO A 370 -0.59 0.97 33.36
N GLY A 371 0.00 -0.18 33.05
CA GLY A 371 -0.59 -1.51 33.20
C GLY A 371 -0.08 -2.48 32.16
N ARG A 372 -0.61 -3.71 32.16
CA ARG A 372 -0.29 -4.74 31.16
C ARG A 372 -1.44 -4.96 30.21
N LEU A 373 -1.19 -4.84 28.90
CA LEU A 373 -2.18 -5.04 27.86
C LEU A 373 -1.75 -6.15 26.91
N GLU A 374 -2.62 -7.13 26.66
CA GLU A 374 -2.33 -8.22 25.72
C GLU A 374 -3.42 -8.35 24.66
N LEU A 375 -3.03 -8.31 23.40
CA LEU A 375 -3.92 -8.26 22.25
C LEU A 375 -3.61 -9.41 21.28
N TRP A 376 -4.63 -10.20 20.92
CA TRP A 376 -4.48 -11.28 19.94
C TRP A 376 -5.25 -10.97 18.65
N GLY A 377 -4.56 -11.10 17.51
CA GLY A 377 -5.12 -10.82 16.19
C GLY A 377 -4.40 -9.67 15.48
N ILE A 378 -5.11 -8.97 14.60
CA ILE A 378 -4.62 -7.79 13.89
C ILE A 378 -5.10 -6.54 14.60
N VAL A 379 -4.18 -5.78 15.17
CA VAL A 379 -4.45 -4.45 15.74
C VAL A 379 -4.55 -3.44 14.61
N GLY A 380 -5.64 -2.66 14.58
CA GLY A 380 -5.90 -1.71 13.50
C GLY A 380 -5.13 -0.41 13.60
N ASN A 381 -5.34 0.45 12.61
CA ASN A 381 -4.58 1.70 12.45
C ASN A 381 -4.65 2.62 13.67
N ALA A 382 -3.58 3.40 13.86
CA ALA A 382 -3.48 4.46 14.85
C ALA A 382 -3.75 3.96 16.28
N SER A 383 -3.22 2.79 16.63
CA SER A 383 -3.41 2.12 17.92
C SER A 383 -2.18 2.28 18.82
N LEU A 384 -2.38 2.20 20.13
CA LEU A 384 -1.36 2.46 21.16
C LEU A 384 -0.72 3.84 21.04
N ASN A 385 -1.42 4.81 20.44
CA ASN A 385 -0.94 6.17 20.34
C ASN A 385 -1.10 6.89 21.69
N LEU A 386 -0.16 7.78 22.02
CA LEU A 386 -0.17 8.60 23.23
C LEU A 386 -0.18 7.80 24.56
N VAL A 387 0.20 6.51 24.52
CA VAL A 387 0.28 5.68 25.72
C VAL A 387 1.46 6.07 26.61
N ARG A 388 1.25 6.00 27.93
CA ARG A 388 2.25 6.37 28.95
C ARG A 388 2.45 5.29 29.99
N GLY A 389 3.67 4.74 30.06
CA GLY A 389 4.03 3.69 31.02
C GLY A 389 3.33 2.35 30.83
N LEU A 390 2.76 2.08 29.65
CA LEU A 390 2.02 0.86 29.35
C LEU A 390 2.98 -0.26 28.87
N ASP A 391 2.77 -1.48 29.34
CA ASP A 391 3.43 -2.69 28.82
C ASP A 391 2.45 -3.48 27.95
N ALA A 392 2.55 -3.30 26.63
CA ALA A 392 1.62 -3.87 25.66
C ALA A 392 2.27 -4.99 24.84
N ARG A 393 1.55 -6.09 24.63
CA ARG A 393 1.93 -7.19 23.73
C ARG A 393 0.87 -7.43 22.69
N ILE A 394 1.28 -7.51 21.44
CA ILE A 394 0.44 -7.84 20.29
C ILE A 394 0.88 -9.19 19.75
N TYR A 395 0.05 -10.20 20.00
CA TYR A 395 0.18 -11.56 19.50
C TYR A 395 -0.45 -11.65 18.09
N GLY A 396 0.22 -10.99 17.15
CA GLY A 396 -0.18 -10.87 15.76
C GLY A 396 0.42 -9.60 15.13
N ASP A 397 -0.22 -9.11 14.08
CA ASP A 397 0.24 -7.94 13.33
C ASP A 397 -0.41 -6.65 13.87
N ALA A 398 0.23 -5.52 13.60
CA ALA A 398 -0.35 -4.20 13.79
C ALA A 398 -0.30 -3.42 12.47
N GLN A 399 -1.36 -2.68 12.18
CA GLN A 399 -1.44 -1.87 10.96
C GLN A 399 -0.71 -0.53 11.12
N GLU A 400 -1.03 0.42 10.26
CA GLU A 400 -0.29 1.69 10.16
C GLU A 400 -0.44 2.56 11.42
N ASP A 401 0.57 3.38 11.70
CA ASP A 401 0.59 4.35 12.79
C ASP A 401 0.48 3.73 14.19
N LEU A 402 1.20 2.62 14.43
CA LEU A 402 1.29 2.03 15.76
C LEU A 402 2.21 2.86 16.67
N GLY A 403 1.72 3.28 17.84
CA GLY A 403 2.57 3.85 18.88
C GLY A 403 3.00 5.30 18.64
N ASP A 404 2.20 6.10 17.94
CA ASP A 404 2.47 7.53 17.76
C ASP A 404 2.62 8.21 19.12
N SER A 405 3.74 8.92 19.31
CA SER A 405 3.99 9.77 20.46
C SER A 405 3.98 9.02 21.80
N MET A 406 4.21 7.70 21.78
CA MET A 406 4.33 6.88 22.99
C MET A 406 5.50 7.36 23.87
N GLU A 407 5.32 7.22 25.19
CA GLU A 407 6.26 7.71 26.20
C GLU A 407 6.39 6.70 27.35
N GLY A 408 7.62 6.29 27.68
CA GLY A 408 7.92 5.38 28.78
C GLY A 408 7.24 4.01 28.70
N SER A 409 6.64 3.67 27.56
CA SER A 409 5.88 2.44 27.35
C SER A 409 6.75 1.40 26.65
N ARG A 410 6.44 0.12 26.88
CA ARG A 410 7.04 -1.00 26.17
C ARG A 410 5.98 -1.68 25.31
N VAL A 411 6.22 -1.77 24.01
CA VAL A 411 5.31 -2.40 23.06
C VAL A 411 6.04 -3.52 22.33
N VAL A 412 5.50 -4.74 22.39
CA VAL A 412 6.05 -5.91 21.70
C VAL A 412 5.05 -6.41 20.66
N VAL A 413 5.48 -6.53 19.42
CA VAL A 413 4.68 -7.04 18.30
C VAL A 413 5.29 -8.36 17.82
N TYR A 414 4.52 -9.44 17.97
CA TYR A 414 4.95 -10.78 17.57
C TYR A 414 4.80 -11.04 16.06
N GLY A 415 4.13 -10.13 15.35
CA GLY A 415 4.04 -10.08 13.89
C GLY A 415 4.75 -8.86 13.30
N SER A 416 4.22 -8.38 12.17
CA SER A 416 4.71 -7.21 11.45
C SER A 416 3.94 -5.94 11.83
N VAL A 417 4.55 -4.79 11.58
CA VAL A 417 3.91 -3.47 11.75
C VAL A 417 3.78 -2.75 10.40
N GLY A 418 2.71 -1.97 10.23
CA GLY A 418 2.49 -1.14 9.04
C GLY A 418 3.43 0.07 8.97
N ASP A 419 3.06 1.02 8.10
CA ASP A 419 3.77 2.29 7.96
C ASP A 419 3.70 3.14 9.24
N THR A 420 4.67 4.05 9.41
CA THR A 420 4.75 5.07 10.48
C THR A 420 4.73 4.55 11.92
N ALA A 421 5.02 3.27 12.16
CA ALA A 421 5.16 2.76 13.51
C ALA A 421 6.25 3.51 14.30
N GLY A 422 5.96 3.84 15.56
CA GLY A 422 6.84 4.64 16.43
C GLY A 422 6.98 6.11 15.99
N GLN A 423 6.03 6.65 15.23
CA GLN A 423 5.99 8.06 14.86
C GLN A 423 6.09 8.95 16.11
N ALA A 424 6.93 9.98 16.07
CA ALA A 424 7.10 10.96 17.14
C ALA A 424 7.34 10.39 18.56
N MET A 425 7.76 9.12 18.67
CA MET A 425 8.04 8.42 19.92
C MET A 425 9.04 9.22 20.77
N ARG A 426 8.73 9.39 22.06
CA ARG A 426 9.49 10.28 22.97
C ARG A 426 10.46 9.51 23.86
N SER A 427 10.06 8.33 24.32
CA SER A 427 10.85 7.41 25.15
C SER A 427 10.17 6.04 25.19
N GLY A 428 10.83 5.03 25.77
CA GLY A 428 10.31 3.66 25.86
C GLY A 428 10.90 2.73 24.80
N GLU A 429 10.24 1.59 24.57
CA GLU A 429 10.74 0.51 23.72
C GLU A 429 9.65 -0.05 22.79
N LEU A 430 9.97 -0.19 21.51
CA LEU A 430 9.12 -0.88 20.52
C LEU A 430 9.91 -2.04 19.90
N HIS A 431 9.42 -3.27 20.08
CA HIS A 431 10.05 -4.48 19.59
C HIS A 431 9.15 -5.17 18.56
N VAL A 432 9.66 -5.39 17.35
CA VAL A 432 8.92 -6.01 16.24
C VAL A 432 9.63 -7.27 15.78
N LEU A 433 8.94 -8.41 15.85
CA LEU A 433 9.49 -9.70 15.43
C LEU A 433 9.41 -9.94 13.91
N GLY A 434 8.43 -9.32 13.25
CA GLY A 434 8.27 -9.34 11.80
C GLY A 434 8.96 -8.18 11.10
N ASP A 435 8.34 -7.76 10.00
CA ASP A 435 8.77 -6.64 9.18
C ASP A 435 8.10 -5.33 9.64
N ALA A 436 8.64 -4.20 9.19
CA ALA A 436 8.01 -2.89 9.37
C ALA A 436 7.80 -2.18 8.02
N GLY A 437 6.74 -1.38 7.94
CA GLY A 437 6.46 -0.56 6.78
C GLY A 437 7.41 0.61 6.56
N ASN A 438 6.98 1.54 5.73
CA ASN A 438 7.68 2.79 5.47
C ASN A 438 7.66 3.70 6.70
N ARG A 439 8.61 4.64 6.79
CA ARG A 439 8.62 5.71 7.80
C ARG A 439 8.62 5.23 9.26
N LEU A 440 9.15 4.04 9.52
CA LEU A 440 9.39 3.57 10.89
C LEU A 440 10.23 4.62 11.65
N GLY A 441 9.74 5.06 12.82
CA GLY A 441 10.42 6.04 13.67
C GLY A 441 10.47 7.46 13.09
N VAL A 442 9.56 7.82 12.19
CA VAL A 442 9.47 9.18 11.66
C VAL A 442 9.28 10.19 12.80
N GLN A 443 10.07 11.26 12.83
CA GLN A 443 10.08 12.28 13.90
C GLN A 443 10.37 11.76 15.31
N MET A 444 10.91 10.53 15.46
CA MET A 444 11.27 9.96 16.76
C MET A 444 12.24 10.88 17.51
N LYS A 445 11.93 11.15 18.79
CA LYS A 445 12.68 12.07 19.67
C LYS A 445 13.51 11.32 20.72
N GLY A 446 13.18 10.08 21.02
CA GLY A 446 13.86 9.25 22.01
C GLY A 446 13.26 7.85 22.12
N GLY A 447 13.88 6.99 22.91
CA GLY A 447 13.50 5.58 23.05
C GLY A 447 14.27 4.65 22.12
N VAL A 448 13.83 3.39 22.04
CA VAL A 448 14.46 2.32 21.27
C VAL A 448 13.44 1.61 20.40
N ILE A 449 13.76 1.39 19.13
CA ILE A 449 12.99 0.53 18.23
C ILE A 449 13.89 -0.61 17.74
N VAL A 450 13.43 -1.86 17.85
CA VAL A 450 14.14 -3.04 17.33
C VAL A 450 13.23 -3.79 16.36
N VAL A 451 13.68 -3.99 15.12
CA VAL A 451 12.98 -4.77 14.10
C VAL A 451 13.83 -5.96 13.66
N ARG A 452 13.30 -7.18 13.82
CA ARG A 452 14.00 -8.39 13.39
C ARG A 452 13.98 -8.60 11.88
N GLY A 453 12.88 -8.20 11.23
CA GLY A 453 12.67 -8.32 9.79
C GLY A 453 13.22 -7.13 9.01
N ASP A 454 12.68 -6.97 7.81
CA ASP A 454 13.01 -5.88 6.90
C ASP A 454 12.15 -4.64 7.20
N VAL A 455 12.66 -3.45 6.85
CA VAL A 455 11.97 -2.15 6.98
C VAL A 455 11.84 -1.48 5.62
N GLY A 456 10.74 -0.77 5.39
CA GLY A 456 10.46 -0.02 4.18
C GLY A 456 11.34 1.23 3.96
N ASP A 457 10.88 2.10 3.05
CA ASP A 457 11.54 3.36 2.72
C ASP A 457 11.36 4.40 3.86
N TYR A 458 12.20 5.43 3.91
CA TYR A 458 12.13 6.56 4.85
C TYR A 458 12.30 6.19 6.34
N LEU A 459 13.00 5.10 6.65
CA LEU A 459 13.37 4.73 8.02
C LEU A 459 14.03 5.92 8.76
N GLY A 460 13.52 6.32 9.92
CA GLY A 460 14.08 7.40 10.74
C GLY A 460 14.00 8.79 10.09
N GLU A 461 13.06 9.01 9.18
CA GLU A 461 12.81 10.33 8.57
C GLU A 461 12.55 11.39 9.67
N PHE A 462 13.26 12.51 9.64
CA PHE A 462 13.19 13.58 10.65
C PHE A 462 13.46 13.16 12.11
N MET A 463 14.16 12.03 12.32
CA MET A 463 14.54 11.58 13.66
C MET A 463 15.41 12.62 14.38
N ALA A 464 15.05 12.94 15.61
CA ALA A 464 15.69 13.94 16.47
C ALA A 464 16.35 13.32 17.72
N GLY A 465 16.14 12.03 17.99
CA GLY A 465 16.79 11.30 19.07
C GLY A 465 16.32 9.85 19.16
N GLY A 466 16.97 9.07 20.03
CA GLY A 466 16.71 7.63 20.21
C GLY A 466 17.61 6.72 19.39
N THR A 467 17.35 5.42 19.45
CA THR A 467 18.11 4.38 18.72
C THR A 467 17.17 3.45 17.97
N ILE A 468 17.41 3.24 16.67
CA ILE A 468 16.68 2.23 15.87
C ILE A 468 17.64 1.12 15.44
N VAL A 469 17.23 -0.13 15.62
CA VAL A 469 18.00 -1.33 15.24
C VAL A 469 17.20 -2.16 14.24
N VAL A 470 17.80 -2.47 13.09
CA VAL A 470 17.22 -3.30 12.04
C VAL A 470 18.12 -4.51 11.78
N LEU A 471 17.59 -5.71 12.00
CA LEU A 471 18.33 -6.97 11.78
C LEU A 471 18.11 -7.57 10.38
N GLY A 472 17.15 -7.04 9.62
CA GLY A 472 16.95 -7.30 8.20
C GLY A 472 17.52 -6.19 7.30
N ARG A 473 16.88 -5.99 6.16
CA ARG A 473 17.21 -4.96 5.16
C ARG A 473 16.39 -3.69 5.38
N ALA A 474 16.91 -2.55 4.95
CA ALA A 474 16.18 -1.28 4.92
C ALA A 474 15.97 -0.79 3.48
N GLY A 475 14.90 -0.02 3.26
CA GLY A 475 14.56 0.58 1.97
C GLY A 475 15.45 1.75 1.56
N ARG A 476 14.87 2.75 0.90
CA ARG A 476 15.52 3.98 0.42
C ARG A 476 15.20 5.17 1.32
N TYR A 477 15.91 6.29 1.11
CA TYR A 477 15.70 7.56 1.82
C TYR A 477 15.84 7.49 3.35
N ILE A 478 16.63 6.55 3.85
CA ILE A 478 16.88 6.30 5.28
C ILE A 478 17.50 7.55 5.91
N ALA A 479 17.05 7.92 7.11
CA ALA A 479 17.54 9.07 7.87
C ALA A 479 17.39 10.41 7.13
N SER A 480 16.43 10.53 6.19
CA SER A 480 16.14 11.80 5.53
C SER A 480 15.73 12.85 6.55
N GLY A 481 16.50 13.95 6.65
CA GLY A 481 16.23 15.02 7.61
C GLY A 481 16.53 14.65 9.08
N MET A 482 17.28 13.59 9.35
CA MET A 482 17.68 13.20 10.70
C MET A 482 18.61 14.24 11.34
N VAL A 483 18.19 14.79 12.48
CA VAL A 483 18.92 15.80 13.27
C VAL A 483 19.48 15.25 14.59
N GLY A 484 19.06 14.06 15.02
CA GLY A 484 19.59 13.41 16.23
C GLY A 484 19.29 11.91 16.29
N GLY A 485 19.97 11.21 17.20
CA GLY A 485 19.83 9.76 17.40
C GLY A 485 20.83 8.90 16.61
N ARG A 486 20.58 7.59 16.60
CA ARG A 486 21.43 6.58 15.93
C ARG A 486 20.60 5.46 15.29
N ILE A 487 21.02 4.98 14.13
CA ILE A 487 20.41 3.83 13.46
C ILE A 487 21.47 2.77 13.17
N TYR A 488 21.19 1.53 13.57
CA TYR A 488 21.99 0.35 13.27
C TYR A 488 21.25 -0.54 12.28
N ILE A 489 21.86 -0.83 11.13
CA ILE A 489 21.30 -1.75 10.14
C ILE A 489 22.30 -2.89 9.92
N ARG A 490 21.88 -4.13 10.16
CA ARG A 490 22.75 -5.29 9.98
C ARG A 490 23.05 -5.50 8.49
N GLY A 491 24.33 -5.56 8.15
CA GLY A 491 24.78 -5.65 6.75
C GLY A 491 24.94 -4.29 6.08
N ARG A 492 25.26 -4.32 4.78
CA ARG A 492 25.59 -3.12 4.00
C ARG A 492 24.33 -2.51 3.38
N VAL A 493 24.15 -1.21 3.57
CA VAL A 493 23.17 -0.39 2.85
C VAL A 493 23.87 0.45 1.78
N PRO A 494 23.36 0.52 0.54
CA PRO A 494 23.88 1.44 -0.46
C PRO A 494 23.77 2.89 0.01
N LEU A 495 24.82 3.69 -0.10
CA LEU A 495 24.78 5.09 0.34
C LEU A 495 23.75 5.93 -0.42
N SER A 496 23.41 5.57 -1.66
CA SER A 496 22.32 6.20 -2.42
C SER A 496 20.94 6.04 -1.75
N HIS A 497 20.79 5.13 -0.79
CA HIS A 497 19.60 4.95 0.01
C HIS A 497 19.59 5.81 1.28
N ILE A 498 20.70 6.46 1.63
CA ILE A 498 20.82 7.30 2.81
C ILE A 498 20.48 8.75 2.44
N GLY A 499 19.61 9.38 3.22
CA GLY A 499 19.12 10.75 3.05
C GLY A 499 18.39 10.98 1.72
N LYS A 500 18.11 12.26 1.44
CA LYS A 500 17.60 12.69 0.13
C LYS A 500 18.77 13.21 -0.70
N ALA A 501 19.33 12.35 -1.54
CA ALA A 501 20.38 12.77 -2.46
C ALA A 501 19.83 13.76 -3.51
N PRO A 502 20.60 14.79 -3.91
CA PRO A 502 20.27 15.63 -5.05
C PRO A 502 20.22 14.78 -6.33
N PRO A 503 19.39 15.15 -7.32
CA PRO A 503 19.32 14.43 -8.59
C PRO A 503 20.69 14.28 -9.24
N ARG A 504 20.99 13.11 -9.81
CA ARG A 504 22.28 12.83 -10.47
C ARG A 504 22.64 13.87 -11.53
N SER A 505 21.66 14.31 -12.32
CA SER A 505 21.86 15.36 -13.33
C SER A 505 22.33 16.70 -12.72
N GLN A 506 21.88 17.03 -11.51
CA GLN A 506 22.32 18.23 -10.80
C GLN A 506 23.75 18.07 -10.29
N VAL A 507 24.09 16.89 -9.76
CA VAL A 507 25.45 16.53 -9.34
C VAL A 507 26.41 16.59 -10.53
N GLU A 508 26.08 15.94 -11.65
CA GLU A 508 26.88 15.94 -12.87
C GLU A 508 27.07 17.35 -13.44
N ARG A 509 26.01 18.17 -13.46
CA ARG A 509 26.11 19.57 -13.89
C ARG A 509 27.03 20.38 -13.01
N TYR A 510 27.00 20.17 -11.70
CA TYR A 510 27.88 20.87 -10.75
C TYR A 510 29.35 20.42 -10.92
N ILE A 511 29.60 19.12 -11.06
CA ILE A 511 30.94 18.57 -11.33
C ILE A 511 31.51 19.16 -12.63
N ARG A 512 30.72 19.22 -13.71
CA ARG A 512 31.12 19.84 -14.98
C ARG A 512 31.42 21.33 -14.81
N ALA A 513 30.58 22.05 -14.08
CA ALA A 513 30.81 23.47 -13.80
C ALA A 513 32.08 23.72 -12.96
N MET A 514 32.40 22.84 -12.00
CA MET A 514 33.66 22.92 -11.25
C MET A 514 34.87 22.74 -12.17
N ALA A 515 34.81 21.80 -13.12
CA ALA A 515 35.87 21.57 -14.09
C ALA A 515 36.03 22.77 -15.05
N GLU A 516 34.93 23.35 -15.54
CA GLU A 516 34.95 24.55 -16.39
C GLU A 516 35.57 25.77 -15.69
N ARG A 517 35.38 25.88 -14.37
CA ARG A 517 35.99 26.94 -13.54
C ARG A 517 37.45 26.64 -13.15
N GLY A 518 38.00 25.50 -13.56
CA GLY A 518 39.34 25.06 -13.19
C GLY A 518 39.50 24.63 -11.74
N GLU A 519 38.40 24.34 -11.04
CA GLU A 519 38.41 23.94 -9.62
C GLU A 519 38.82 22.47 -9.41
N ILE A 520 38.62 21.63 -10.45
CA ILE A 520 39.02 20.21 -10.50
C ILE A 520 39.60 19.88 -11.89
N SER A 521 40.52 18.90 -11.96
CA SER A 521 41.11 18.47 -13.24
C SER A 521 40.12 17.67 -14.11
N ARG A 522 40.44 17.52 -15.41
CA ARG A 522 39.65 16.65 -16.31
C ARG A 522 39.65 15.19 -15.86
N GLU A 523 40.74 14.68 -15.29
CA GLU A 523 40.75 13.32 -14.71
C GLU A 523 39.87 13.23 -13.47
N GLN A 524 39.93 14.21 -12.56
CA GLN A 524 39.06 14.26 -11.39
C GLN A 524 37.58 14.30 -11.80
N MET A 525 37.23 15.13 -12.79
CA MET A 525 35.89 15.18 -13.36
C MET A 525 35.45 13.83 -13.94
N SER A 526 36.31 13.17 -14.75
CA SER A 526 36.00 11.88 -15.36
C SER A 526 35.71 10.81 -14.30
N ARG A 527 36.57 10.69 -13.28
CA ARG A 527 36.38 9.76 -12.16
C ARG A 527 35.11 10.07 -11.38
N ALA A 528 34.87 11.35 -11.08
CA ALA A 528 33.68 11.80 -10.35
C ALA A 528 32.38 11.51 -11.10
N LEU A 529 32.35 11.66 -12.44
CA LEU A 529 31.16 11.34 -13.25
C LEU A 529 30.90 9.84 -13.40
N GLN A 530 31.95 9.01 -13.27
CA GLN A 530 31.86 7.56 -13.27
C GLN A 530 31.52 6.98 -11.90
N SER A 531 31.66 7.77 -10.83
CA SER A 531 31.36 7.36 -9.46
C SER A 531 29.90 6.92 -9.34
N GLN A 532 29.67 5.79 -8.71
CA GLN A 532 28.34 5.25 -8.42
C GLN A 532 27.91 5.52 -6.97
N THR A 533 28.87 5.87 -6.10
CA THR A 533 28.63 6.15 -4.68
C THR A 533 29.11 7.54 -4.28
N VAL A 534 28.59 8.04 -3.15
CA VAL A 534 29.03 9.32 -2.57
C VAL A 534 30.46 9.23 -2.05
N ASP A 535 30.88 8.07 -1.54
CA ASP A 535 32.26 7.82 -1.11
C ASP A 535 33.24 7.86 -2.29
N GLU A 536 32.94 7.15 -3.38
CA GLU A 536 33.75 7.22 -4.61
C GLU A 536 33.83 8.65 -5.14
N LEU A 537 32.73 9.39 -5.03
CA LEU A 537 32.67 10.79 -5.43
C LEU A 537 33.49 11.69 -4.50
N GLN A 538 33.49 11.42 -3.20
CA GLN A 538 34.31 12.10 -2.21
C GLN A 538 35.79 11.78 -2.41
N GLU A 539 36.16 10.52 -2.67
CA GLU A 539 37.52 10.11 -3.03
C GLU A 539 37.99 10.77 -4.34
N ALA A 540 37.10 10.83 -5.34
CA ALA A 540 37.42 11.42 -6.64
C ALA A 540 37.69 12.93 -6.55
N LEU A 541 36.96 13.63 -5.67
CA LEU A 541 37.00 15.10 -5.51
C LEU A 541 37.87 15.58 -4.34
N GLY A 542 38.20 14.73 -3.37
CA GLY A 542 38.93 15.09 -2.16
C GLY A 542 38.25 16.22 -1.39
N GLU A 543 39.03 17.20 -0.92
CA GLU A 543 38.50 18.40 -0.22
C GLU A 543 37.47 19.19 -1.04
N LYS A 544 37.49 19.09 -2.37
CA LYS A 544 36.52 19.78 -3.25
C LYS A 544 35.11 19.21 -3.11
N PHE A 545 34.97 17.99 -2.56
CA PHE A 545 33.68 17.39 -2.26
C PHE A 545 32.83 18.28 -1.34
N GLU A 546 33.42 19.03 -0.40
CA GLU A 546 32.67 19.91 0.51
C GLU A 546 31.80 20.95 -0.22
N ARG A 547 32.27 21.45 -1.38
CA ARG A 547 31.49 22.38 -2.21
C ARG A 547 30.28 21.70 -2.84
N LEU A 548 30.47 20.46 -3.29
CA LEU A 548 29.43 19.64 -3.88
C LEU A 548 28.44 19.15 -2.81
N ALA A 549 28.92 18.83 -1.60
CA ALA A 549 28.12 18.42 -0.45
C ALA A 549 27.10 19.48 -0.03
N LYS A 550 27.31 20.77 -0.39
CA LYS A 550 26.30 21.82 -0.24
C LYS A 550 25.00 21.51 -0.99
N LEU A 551 25.04 20.75 -2.10
CA LEU A 551 23.83 20.30 -2.81
C LEU A 551 22.98 19.35 -1.95
N TRP A 552 23.62 18.57 -1.08
CA TRP A 552 22.94 17.75 -0.08
C TRP A 552 22.46 18.57 1.13
N GLY A 553 23.03 19.75 1.37
CA GLY A 553 22.76 20.61 2.54
C GLY A 553 21.81 21.81 2.30
N VAL A 554 21.18 21.96 1.13
CA VAL A 554 20.31 23.13 0.82
C VAL A 554 19.00 23.15 1.66
N LEU A 555 18.74 22.11 2.47
CA LEU A 555 17.59 22.04 3.38
C LEU A 555 18.03 22.00 4.86
N HIS A 556 18.92 22.89 5.32
CA HIS A 556 19.25 23.21 6.74
C HIS A 556 19.61 22.07 7.72
N VAL A 557 19.52 20.81 7.31
CA VAL A 557 19.83 19.61 8.06
C VAL A 557 20.89 18.89 7.24
N GLY A 558 22.10 18.79 7.78
CA GLY A 558 23.22 18.16 7.06
C GLY A 558 22.92 16.73 6.64
N TYR A 559 23.76 16.17 5.76
CA TYR A 559 23.62 14.78 5.34
C TYR A 559 23.99 13.83 6.49
N PRO A 560 23.16 12.82 6.83
CA PRO A 560 23.47 11.89 7.91
C PRO A 560 24.75 11.11 7.58
N HIS A 561 25.55 10.85 8.60
CA HIS A 561 26.84 10.18 8.45
C HIS A 561 26.66 8.67 8.59
N ALA A 562 26.95 7.92 7.54
CA ALA A 562 26.78 6.47 7.49
C ALA A 562 28.11 5.74 7.22
N GLU A 563 28.45 4.76 8.04
CA GLU A 563 29.64 3.92 7.86
C GLU A 563 29.25 2.43 7.86
N TYR A 564 29.77 1.64 6.91
CA TYR A 564 29.63 0.18 6.94
C TYR A 564 30.87 -0.48 7.56
N ARG A 565 30.78 -0.91 8.81
CA ARG A 565 31.92 -1.41 9.59
C ARG A 565 31.51 -2.31 10.76
N TYR A 566 32.51 -2.88 11.45
CA TYR A 566 32.28 -3.48 12.77
C TYR A 566 31.97 -2.38 13.80
N LEU A 567 31.21 -2.76 14.82
CA LEU A 567 30.83 -1.87 15.93
C LEU A 567 32.06 -1.47 16.75
N ARG A 568 32.07 -0.24 17.25
CA ARG A 568 33.08 0.27 18.20
C ARG A 568 32.70 -0.16 19.62
N GLY A 569 33.64 -0.07 20.57
CA GLY A 569 33.43 -0.60 21.93
C GLY A 569 32.18 -0.05 22.63
N ASP A 570 31.92 1.25 22.53
CA ASP A 570 30.72 1.90 23.06
C ASP A 570 29.44 1.44 22.37
N GLU A 571 29.50 1.21 21.05
CA GLU A 571 28.37 0.72 20.25
C GLU A 571 28.09 -0.76 20.50
N VAL A 572 29.11 -1.58 20.78
CA VAL A 572 28.96 -2.98 21.21
C VAL A 572 28.22 -3.02 22.54
N GLU A 573 28.59 -2.15 23.48
CA GLU A 573 27.92 -2.06 24.78
C GLU A 573 26.46 -1.60 24.64
N GLU A 574 26.22 -0.52 23.88
CA GLU A 574 24.87 0.01 23.63
C GLU A 574 23.98 -1.03 22.94
N LEU A 575 24.42 -1.54 21.78
CA LEU A 575 23.63 -2.48 20.99
C LEU A 575 23.44 -3.79 21.76
N GLY A 576 24.45 -4.25 22.50
CA GLY A 576 24.35 -5.44 23.34
C GLY A 576 23.27 -5.30 24.42
N LYS A 577 23.17 -4.14 25.07
CA LYS A 577 22.07 -3.84 26.02
C LYS A 577 20.71 -3.86 25.33
N ILE A 578 20.60 -3.20 24.17
CA ILE A 578 19.35 -3.14 23.39
C ILE A 578 18.88 -4.53 22.96
N LEU A 579 19.78 -5.35 22.41
CA LEU A 579 19.46 -6.69 21.92
C LEU A 579 19.11 -7.64 23.08
N ARG A 580 19.76 -7.53 24.23
CA ARG A 580 19.37 -8.27 25.45
C ARG A 580 17.99 -7.85 25.95
N SER A 581 17.70 -6.55 26.02
CA SER A 581 16.35 -6.06 26.36
C SER A 581 15.29 -6.61 25.39
N HIS A 582 15.60 -6.66 24.09
CA HIS A 582 14.72 -7.24 23.09
C HIS A 582 14.47 -8.74 23.31
N VAL A 583 15.50 -9.52 23.66
CA VAL A 583 15.33 -10.94 24.03
C VAL A 583 14.45 -11.07 25.27
N ASP A 584 14.70 -10.27 26.31
CA ASP A 584 13.93 -10.29 27.55
C ASP A 584 12.45 -9.90 27.34
N ALA A 585 12.20 -8.87 26.52
CA ALA A 585 10.86 -8.38 26.23
C ALA A 585 10.05 -9.36 25.37
N THR A 586 10.69 -10.04 24.43
CA THR A 586 10.03 -10.91 23.43
C THR A 586 10.00 -12.38 23.84
N GLY A 587 10.90 -12.82 24.72
CA GLY A 587 11.13 -14.23 25.02
C GLY A 587 11.66 -15.04 23.83
N VAL A 588 12.07 -14.39 22.74
CA VAL A 588 12.58 -15.06 21.54
C VAL A 588 14.10 -15.09 21.55
N ALA A 589 14.66 -16.29 21.47
CA ALA A 589 16.11 -16.48 21.46
C ALA A 589 16.77 -15.77 20.26
N LEU A 590 17.84 -15.03 20.57
CA LEU A 590 18.76 -14.44 19.61
C LEU A 590 20.17 -14.64 20.16
N ASP A 591 21.10 -15.06 19.30
CA ASP A 591 22.51 -15.08 19.65
C ASP A 591 23.06 -13.65 19.60
N VAL A 592 22.96 -12.96 20.74
CA VAL A 592 23.40 -11.56 20.87
C VAL A 592 24.90 -11.45 20.62
N GLU A 593 25.69 -12.40 21.12
CA GLU A 593 27.15 -12.36 21.00
C GLU A 593 27.56 -12.53 19.53
N GLU A 594 26.95 -13.47 18.81
CA GLU A 594 27.13 -13.59 17.35
C GLU A 594 26.72 -12.30 16.63
N LEU A 595 25.56 -11.73 16.97
CA LEU A 595 25.07 -10.51 16.33
C LEU A 595 26.01 -9.31 16.50
N LEU A 596 26.70 -9.20 17.63
CA LEU A 596 27.65 -8.13 17.89
C LEU A 596 28.95 -8.27 17.08
N THR A 597 29.26 -9.46 16.57
CA THR A 597 30.42 -9.67 15.70
C THR A 597 30.19 -9.29 14.25
N HIS A 598 28.95 -9.02 13.83
CA HIS A 598 28.63 -8.65 12.45
C HIS A 598 29.03 -7.20 12.11
N LYS A 599 29.14 -6.93 10.80
CA LYS A 599 29.20 -5.56 10.29
C LYS A 599 27.81 -4.94 10.21
N TYR A 600 27.75 -3.65 10.52
CA TYR A 600 26.55 -2.84 10.45
C TYR A 600 26.80 -1.61 9.58
N THR A 601 25.79 -1.17 8.85
CA THR A 601 25.69 0.24 8.47
C THR A 601 25.22 1.01 9.69
N VAL A 602 26.12 1.81 10.26
CA VAL A 602 25.86 2.67 11.43
C VAL A 602 25.62 4.09 10.92
N ILE A 603 24.44 4.65 11.21
CA ILE A 603 24.04 5.98 10.77
C ILE A 603 23.90 6.87 12.00
N ASN A 604 24.58 8.01 11.98
CA ASN A 604 24.46 9.05 13.00
C ASN A 604 23.93 10.33 12.35
N ALA A 605 23.23 11.15 13.14
CA ALA A 605 22.80 12.46 12.70
C ALA A 605 23.97 13.32 12.22
N ALA A 606 23.70 14.20 11.25
CA ALA A 606 24.71 15.14 10.78
C ALA A 606 25.15 16.05 11.94
N ARG A 607 26.47 16.20 12.13
CA ARG A 607 26.99 17.23 13.03
C ARG A 607 26.62 18.60 12.44
N VAL A 608 25.63 19.26 13.01
CA VAL A 608 25.42 20.68 12.74
C VAL A 608 26.57 21.40 13.42
N GLY A 609 27.58 21.79 12.65
CA GLY A 609 28.64 22.67 13.17
C GLY A 609 27.98 23.96 13.65
N HIS A 610 28.10 24.25 14.94
CA HIS A 610 27.80 25.56 15.50
C HIS A 610 28.87 26.57 15.09
#